data_AF-A0A954ZNW7-F1
#
_entry.id   AF-A0A954ZNW7-F1
#
_cell.length_a   1.000
_cell.length_b   1.000
_cell.length_c   1.000
_cell.angle_alpha   90.00
_cell.angle_beta   90.00
_cell.angle_gamma   90.00
#
_symmetry.space_group_name_H-M   'P 1'
#
loop_
_entity.id
_entity.type
_entity.pdbx_description
1 polymer ?
#
loop_
_entity_poly.entity_id
_entity_poly.type
_entity_poly.pdbx_seq_one_letter_code
_entity_poly.pdbx_strand_id
1 'polypeptide(L)'
;MSQPLVDDFESYSLGDLPGAPWQDITSRLDSPTVPSPTAFVLDTTGPDGLPTKAVQIVDAIGTSSGIVSEIQPATTHSLRMDVRIDQFSDAQGAWPGGIGLLQDEGAADFNGDPQAVIYAWQDQRWHMFVKNGPAGTQTGIDVVISGVPRITLGSWYSLQLDADTTSGVFNASVFDAASGTLLGSRTLSFPGWNPAFGEFDALAAFDGEGNAAGGTHGGVSTYDNLSYIPAPATMPFAVVAAIAFARRRR
;
A
#
# COMPACT_ATOMS: atom_id res chain seq x y z
N MET A 1 15.71 12.67 -11.91
CA MET A 1 14.57 11.94 -12.51
C MET A 1 14.29 10.76 -11.60
N SER A 2 13.12 10.75 -10.96
CA SER A 2 12.59 9.62 -10.22
C SER A 2 12.55 8.38 -11.13
N GLN A 3 13.08 7.25 -10.66
CA GLN A 3 13.10 6.01 -11.45
C GLN A 3 11.81 5.22 -11.21
N PRO A 4 11.26 4.54 -12.23
CA PRO A 4 10.22 3.55 -12.00
C PRO A 4 10.76 2.40 -11.16
N LEU A 5 9.88 1.77 -10.37
CA LEU A 5 10.18 0.58 -9.60
C LEU A 5 9.21 -0.52 -10.00
N VAL A 6 9.71 -1.71 -10.33
CA VAL A 6 8.90 -2.90 -10.63
C VAL A 6 9.53 -4.07 -9.91
N ASP A 7 8.72 -4.84 -9.19
CA ASP A 7 9.18 -5.99 -8.43
C ASP A 7 8.10 -7.07 -8.34
N ASP A 8 8.43 -8.29 -8.76
CA ASP A 8 7.60 -9.50 -8.65
C ASP A 8 8.08 -10.42 -7.52
N PHE A 9 9.06 -9.97 -6.72
CA PHE A 9 9.65 -10.67 -5.59
C PHE A 9 10.30 -12.04 -5.86
N GLU A 10 10.29 -12.52 -7.10
CA GLU A 10 10.76 -13.85 -7.48
C GLU A 10 12.26 -14.06 -7.22
N SER A 11 13.04 -12.98 -7.26
CA SER A 11 14.49 -13.01 -7.07
C SER A 11 14.95 -13.14 -5.62
N TYR A 12 14.07 -12.95 -4.63
CA TYR A 12 14.46 -12.94 -3.22
C TYR A 12 14.49 -14.33 -2.58
N SER A 13 15.21 -14.45 -1.47
CA SER A 13 15.30 -15.67 -0.66
C SER A 13 14.07 -15.83 0.23
N LEU A 14 13.58 -17.06 0.39
CA LEU A 14 12.46 -17.38 1.27
C LEU A 14 12.84 -17.17 2.73
N GLY A 15 11.92 -16.62 3.53
CA GLY A 15 12.06 -16.37 4.96
C GLY A 15 12.84 -15.10 5.31
N ASP A 16 13.43 -14.42 4.31
CA ASP A 16 14.16 -13.18 4.50
C ASP A 16 13.28 -11.97 4.14
N LEU A 17 13.60 -10.80 4.72
CA LEU A 17 13.12 -9.52 4.20
C LEU A 17 13.61 -9.37 2.74
N PRO A 18 12.78 -8.91 1.78
CA PRO A 18 13.26 -8.63 0.43
C PRO A 18 14.42 -7.64 0.49
N GLY A 19 15.47 -7.90 -0.30
CA GLY A 19 16.66 -7.05 -0.36
C GLY A 19 16.38 -5.70 -1.02
N ALA A 20 17.45 -4.91 -1.24
CA ALA A 20 17.32 -3.60 -1.87
C ALA A 20 16.49 -3.66 -3.18
N PRO A 21 15.52 -2.74 -3.37
CA PRO A 21 15.42 -1.44 -2.70
C PRO A 21 14.52 -1.42 -1.45
N TRP A 22 14.09 -2.57 -0.96
CA TRP A 22 13.18 -2.67 0.18
C TRP A 22 13.92 -2.57 1.52
N GLN A 23 13.24 -1.94 2.46
CA GLN A 23 13.63 -1.83 3.86
C GLN A 23 12.44 -2.26 4.72
N ASP A 24 12.73 -2.72 5.93
CA ASP A 24 11.69 -2.93 6.93
C ASP A 24 11.13 -1.59 7.35
N ILE A 25 9.80 -1.48 7.46
CA ILE A 25 9.16 -0.25 7.87
C ILE A 25 9.61 0.22 9.26
N THR A 26 9.92 -0.69 10.19
CA THR A 26 10.40 -0.35 11.54
C THR A 26 11.75 0.36 11.54
N SER A 27 12.50 0.31 10.44
CA SER A 27 13.76 1.04 10.29
C SER A 27 13.59 2.57 10.22
N ARG A 28 12.38 3.08 9.98
CA ARG A 28 12.07 4.52 9.96
C ARG A 28 11.37 5.02 11.21
N LEU A 29 11.11 4.15 12.18
CA LEU A 29 10.39 4.50 13.40
C LEU A 29 11.37 4.79 14.54
N ASP A 30 11.14 5.88 15.28
CA ASP A 30 12.01 6.30 16.41
C ASP A 30 11.93 5.35 17.62
N SER A 31 10.90 4.49 17.71
CA SER A 31 10.74 3.47 18.78
C SER A 31 9.72 2.41 18.39
N PRO A 32 10.03 1.49 17.44
CA PRO A 32 9.10 0.47 17.01
C PRO A 32 8.77 -0.49 18.18
N THR A 33 7.50 -0.87 18.28
CA THR A 33 7.03 -1.83 19.31
C THR A 33 6.96 -3.27 18.78
N VAL A 34 7.06 -3.44 17.46
CA VAL A 34 7.17 -4.74 16.79
C VAL A 34 8.64 -5.03 16.45
N PRO A 35 9.17 -6.25 16.72
CA PRO A 35 10.53 -6.60 16.36
C PRO A 35 10.71 -6.79 14.84
N SER A 36 11.82 -6.29 14.31
CA SER A 36 12.24 -6.52 12.92
C SER A 36 12.88 -7.91 12.73
N PRO A 37 12.69 -8.60 11.58
CA PRO A 37 11.91 -8.17 10.42
C PRO A 37 10.39 -8.33 10.61
N THR A 38 9.62 -7.39 10.07
CA THR A 38 8.16 -7.33 10.10
C THR A 38 7.51 -7.80 8.80
N ALA A 39 8.32 -8.15 7.81
CA ALA A 39 7.89 -8.76 6.57
C ALA A 39 8.94 -9.77 6.09
N PHE A 40 8.49 -10.79 5.35
CA PHE A 40 9.35 -11.81 4.80
C PHE A 40 8.81 -12.34 3.47
N VAL A 41 9.70 -12.88 2.66
CA VAL A 41 9.35 -13.52 1.40
C VAL A 41 8.87 -14.95 1.65
N LEU A 42 7.74 -15.34 1.07
CA LEU A 42 7.19 -16.70 1.18
C LEU A 42 6.84 -17.28 -0.18
N ASP A 43 6.81 -18.62 -0.26
CA ASP A 43 6.16 -19.33 -1.36
C ASP A 43 4.65 -19.31 -1.16
N THR A 44 3.91 -18.95 -2.19
CA THR A 44 2.46 -18.93 -2.17
C THR A 44 1.87 -19.22 -3.55
N THR A 45 0.56 -19.06 -3.69
CA THR A 45 -0.14 -19.13 -4.97
C THR A 45 -0.56 -17.72 -5.37
N GLY A 46 -0.12 -17.28 -6.54
CA GLY A 46 -0.43 -15.95 -7.07
C GLY A 46 -1.87 -15.82 -7.57
N PRO A 47 -2.25 -14.62 -8.07
CA PRO A 47 -3.60 -14.35 -8.57
C PRO A 47 -4.08 -15.26 -9.70
N ASP A 48 -3.16 -15.86 -10.46
CA ASP A 48 -3.46 -16.76 -11.58
C ASP A 48 -3.51 -18.24 -11.18
N GLY A 49 -3.34 -18.56 -9.90
CA GLY A 49 -3.31 -19.92 -9.40
C GLY A 49 -1.96 -20.62 -9.55
N LEU A 50 -0.92 -19.95 -10.05
CA LEU A 50 0.43 -20.52 -10.16
C LEU A 50 1.26 -20.29 -8.88
N PRO A 51 2.22 -21.18 -8.57
CA PRO A 51 3.20 -20.92 -7.52
C PRO A 51 4.00 -19.65 -7.81
N THR A 52 4.21 -18.81 -6.80
CA THR A 52 4.94 -17.55 -6.87
C THR A 52 5.59 -17.25 -5.53
N LYS A 53 6.57 -16.35 -5.52
CA LYS A 53 7.05 -15.72 -4.29
C LYS A 53 6.34 -14.39 -4.09
N ALA A 54 6.01 -14.10 -2.84
CA ALA A 54 5.38 -12.84 -2.45
C ALA A 54 6.00 -12.35 -1.14
N VAL A 55 5.65 -11.13 -0.72
CA VAL A 55 6.03 -10.61 0.60
C VAL A 55 4.83 -10.67 1.53
N GLN A 56 4.97 -11.28 2.70
CA GLN A 56 3.94 -11.31 3.74
C GLN A 56 4.41 -10.52 4.95
N ILE A 57 3.52 -9.73 5.53
CA ILE A 57 3.73 -9.08 6.83
C ILE A 57 3.47 -10.06 7.97
N VAL A 58 4.20 -9.92 9.07
CA VAL A 58 4.06 -10.79 10.25
C VAL A 58 2.77 -10.50 11.02
N ASP A 59 2.22 -11.51 11.69
CA ASP A 59 1.15 -11.30 12.69
C ASP A 59 1.75 -10.61 13.92
N ALA A 60 1.52 -9.30 14.05
CA ALA A 60 1.98 -8.51 15.18
C ALA A 60 1.00 -7.40 15.55
N ILE A 61 0.92 -7.10 16.84
CA ILE A 61 0.21 -5.94 17.37
C ILE A 61 1.25 -4.93 17.85
N GLY A 62 1.22 -3.71 17.33
CA GLY A 62 2.15 -2.66 17.72
C GLY A 62 2.21 -1.50 16.73
N THR A 63 3.40 -0.99 16.44
CA THR A 63 3.65 -0.07 15.33
C THR A 63 3.46 -0.78 13.99
N SER A 64 3.25 -0.01 12.92
CA SER A 64 3.10 -0.57 11.56
C SER A 64 4.21 -1.57 11.20
N SER A 65 3.82 -2.64 10.51
CA SER A 65 4.63 -3.71 9.94
C SER A 65 4.55 -3.68 8.42
N GLY A 66 5.65 -3.99 7.72
CA GLY A 66 5.66 -3.84 6.27
C GLY A 66 7.03 -3.64 5.64
N ILE A 67 6.97 -3.35 4.34
CA ILE A 67 8.12 -2.95 3.52
C ILE A 67 7.95 -1.53 3.04
N VAL A 68 9.06 -0.81 2.97
CA VAL A 68 9.12 0.56 2.46
C VAL A 68 10.28 0.67 1.48
N SER A 69 10.11 1.51 0.45
CA SER A 69 11.18 1.86 -0.48
C SER A 69 11.19 3.37 -0.71
N GLU A 70 12.39 3.94 -0.75
CA GLU A 70 12.58 5.35 -1.07
C GLU A 70 12.28 5.62 -2.54
N ILE A 71 11.56 6.70 -2.79
CA ILE A 71 11.30 7.25 -4.12
C ILE A 71 11.72 8.72 -4.13
N GLN A 72 11.99 9.23 -5.32
CA GLN A 72 12.21 10.67 -5.46
C GLN A 72 10.85 11.37 -5.58
N PRO A 73 10.65 12.51 -4.90
CA PRO A 73 9.44 13.30 -5.03
C PRO A 73 9.10 13.61 -6.49
N ALA A 74 7.82 13.52 -6.82
CA ALA A 74 7.27 13.82 -8.14
C ALA A 74 5.93 14.55 -7.99
N THR A 75 5.47 15.17 -9.07
CA THR A 75 4.16 15.83 -9.10
C THR A 75 3.02 14.87 -9.40
N THR A 76 3.34 13.73 -10.02
CA THR A 76 2.38 12.69 -10.37
C THR A 76 2.96 11.31 -10.14
N HIS A 77 2.16 10.44 -9.54
CA HIS A 77 2.53 9.09 -9.14
C HIS A 77 1.48 8.10 -9.64
N SER A 78 1.91 6.93 -10.09
CA SER A 78 1.05 5.78 -10.31
C SER A 78 1.68 4.58 -9.61
N LEU A 79 1.00 4.06 -8.59
CA LEU A 79 1.40 2.91 -7.81
C LEU A 79 0.38 1.80 -8.01
N ARG A 80 0.84 0.60 -8.33
CA ARG A 80 0.02 -0.61 -8.44
C ARG A 80 0.69 -1.78 -7.74
N MET A 81 -0.09 -2.60 -7.05
CA MET A 81 0.38 -3.83 -6.41
C MET A 81 -0.77 -4.81 -6.25
N ASP A 82 -0.47 -6.10 -6.32
CA ASP A 82 -1.42 -7.15 -5.94
C ASP A 82 -1.34 -7.40 -4.44
N VAL A 83 -2.50 -7.51 -3.79
CA VAL A 83 -2.65 -7.68 -2.35
C VAL A 83 -3.66 -8.78 -2.06
N ARG A 84 -3.32 -9.64 -1.10
CA ARG A 84 -4.20 -10.65 -0.52
C ARG A 84 -4.28 -10.41 0.98
N ILE A 85 -5.49 -10.25 1.49
CA ILE A 85 -5.70 -10.18 2.94
C ILE A 85 -5.85 -11.61 3.46
N ASP A 86 -4.99 -12.01 4.39
CA ASP A 86 -4.96 -13.35 4.98
C ASP A 86 -5.65 -13.38 6.35
N GLN A 87 -5.54 -12.30 7.11
CA GLN A 87 -6.13 -12.14 8.44
C GLN A 87 -6.49 -10.68 8.71
N PHE A 88 -7.67 -10.42 9.26
CA PHE A 88 -7.98 -9.12 9.88
C PHE A 88 -7.53 -9.12 11.34
N SER A 89 -6.94 -8.02 11.79
CA SER A 89 -6.64 -7.79 13.22
C SER A 89 -7.91 -7.80 14.05
N ASP A 90 -7.81 -8.31 15.28
CA ASP A 90 -8.87 -8.20 16.30
C ASP A 90 -8.70 -6.99 17.24
N ALA A 91 -7.61 -6.23 17.09
CA ALA A 91 -7.41 -4.96 17.78
C ALA A 91 -8.35 -3.88 17.24
N GLN A 92 -8.73 -2.89 18.05
CA GLN A 92 -9.68 -1.85 17.62
C GLN A 92 -9.02 -0.79 16.73
N GLY A 93 -9.52 -0.60 15.51
CA GLY A 93 -9.01 0.44 14.60
C GLY A 93 -7.76 0.03 13.82
N ALA A 94 -7.38 -1.24 13.90
CA ALA A 94 -6.35 -1.86 13.10
C ALA A 94 -6.83 -2.22 11.70
N TRP A 95 -5.92 -2.24 10.75
CA TRP A 95 -6.19 -2.59 9.36
C TRP A 95 -5.09 -3.51 8.83
N PRO A 96 -5.45 -4.60 8.14
CA PRO A 96 -4.51 -5.70 7.93
C PRO A 96 -3.51 -5.51 6.79
N GLY A 97 -3.63 -4.43 6.05
CA GLY A 97 -2.77 -4.19 4.92
C GLY A 97 -3.28 -3.12 3.97
N GLY A 98 -2.35 -2.53 3.25
CA GLY A 98 -2.57 -1.48 2.29
C GLY A 98 -1.29 -1.12 1.55
N ILE A 99 -1.45 -0.30 0.51
CA ILE A 99 -0.34 0.26 -0.25
C ILE A 99 -0.49 1.76 -0.35
N GLY A 100 0.62 2.48 -0.39
CA GLY A 100 0.53 3.91 -0.54
C GLY A 100 1.84 4.65 -0.78
N LEU A 101 1.66 5.95 -0.88
CA LEU A 101 2.70 6.97 -0.97
C LEU A 101 2.76 7.70 0.38
N LEU A 102 3.98 7.93 0.84
CA LEU A 102 4.28 8.45 2.16
C LEU A 102 5.29 9.58 2.03
N GLN A 103 5.23 10.53 2.97
CA GLN A 103 6.28 11.50 3.22
C GLN A 103 6.87 11.16 4.59
N ASP A 104 8.08 10.60 4.61
CA ASP A 104 8.75 10.18 5.85
C ASP A 104 9.19 11.40 6.66
N GLU A 105 8.37 11.79 7.64
CA GLU A 105 8.69 12.87 8.60
C GLU A 105 9.25 12.32 9.92
N GLY A 106 9.56 11.01 10.00
CA GLY A 106 10.04 10.34 11.21
C GLY A 106 9.00 10.26 12.32
N ALA A 107 7.72 10.01 11.99
CA ALA A 107 6.69 9.81 12.99
C ALA A 107 6.95 8.56 13.87
N ALA A 108 6.30 8.52 15.02
CA ALA A 108 6.33 7.34 15.91
C ALA A 108 5.70 6.09 15.27
N ASP A 109 4.85 6.30 14.26
CA ASP A 109 4.19 5.27 13.47
C ASP A 109 3.91 5.84 12.07
N PHE A 110 4.03 5.02 11.02
CA PHE A 110 3.88 5.45 9.63
C PHE A 110 2.48 5.96 9.30
N ASN A 111 1.46 5.45 9.99
CA ASN A 111 0.10 5.98 9.88
C ASN A 111 -0.01 7.44 10.38
N GLY A 112 1.02 7.93 11.06
CA GLY A 112 1.15 9.28 11.58
C GLY A 112 1.65 10.29 10.56
N ASP A 113 2.20 9.87 9.43
CA ASP A 113 2.82 10.76 8.42
C ASP A 113 1.84 11.24 7.33
N PRO A 114 2.16 12.33 6.60
CA PRO A 114 1.45 12.69 5.38
C PRO A 114 1.48 11.52 4.39
N GLN A 115 0.32 11.17 3.84
CA GLN A 115 0.20 9.94 3.05
C GLN A 115 -1.02 9.92 2.14
N ALA A 116 -0.96 9.08 1.12
CA ALA A 116 -2.10 8.64 0.33
C ALA A 116 -2.06 7.11 0.20
N VAL A 117 -3.05 6.42 0.76
CA VAL A 117 -3.04 4.96 0.95
C VAL A 117 -4.36 4.35 0.52
N ILE A 118 -4.30 3.17 -0.11
CA ILE A 118 -5.42 2.25 -0.29
C ILE A 118 -5.24 1.10 0.69
N TYR A 119 -6.22 0.83 1.54
CA TYR A 119 -6.10 -0.17 2.60
C TYR A 119 -7.42 -0.91 2.85
N ALA A 120 -7.31 -2.09 3.43
CA ALA A 120 -8.46 -2.87 3.89
C ALA A 120 -8.89 -2.40 5.28
N TRP A 121 -10.17 -2.10 5.50
CA TRP A 121 -10.68 -1.74 6.83
C TRP A 121 -11.39 -2.92 7.51
N GLN A 122 -11.56 -2.85 8.83
CA GLN A 122 -12.18 -3.91 9.66
C GLN A 122 -13.59 -4.30 9.24
N ASP A 123 -14.29 -3.41 8.55
CA ASP A 123 -15.58 -3.71 7.95
C ASP A 123 -15.47 -4.50 6.64
N GLN A 124 -14.28 -5.01 6.31
CA GLN A 124 -13.98 -5.80 5.12
C GLN A 124 -14.22 -5.05 3.81
N ARG A 125 -13.99 -3.73 3.80
CA ARG A 125 -14.05 -2.91 2.58
C ARG A 125 -12.71 -2.26 2.31
N TRP A 126 -12.50 -1.90 1.05
CA TRP A 126 -11.36 -1.09 0.66
C TRP A 126 -11.66 0.39 0.89
N HIS A 127 -10.70 1.07 1.48
CA HIS A 127 -10.73 2.48 1.79
C HIS A 127 -9.57 3.19 1.08
N MET A 128 -9.77 4.47 0.81
CA MET A 128 -8.69 5.39 0.45
C MET A 128 -8.59 6.44 1.56
N PHE A 129 -7.40 6.54 2.15
CA PHE A 129 -7.07 7.56 3.13
C PHE A 129 -6.04 8.51 2.53
N VAL A 130 -6.30 9.81 2.66
CA VAL A 130 -5.33 10.85 2.30
C VAL A 130 -5.16 11.75 3.50
N LYS A 131 -3.92 12.02 3.90
CA LYS A 131 -3.56 12.96 4.95
C LYS A 131 -2.72 14.09 4.37
N ASN A 132 -3.11 15.32 4.68
CA ASN A 132 -2.44 16.53 4.23
C ASN A 132 -2.18 17.46 5.42
N GLY A 133 -1.10 17.16 6.15
CA GLY A 133 -0.70 17.88 7.35
C GLY A 133 0.45 17.15 8.03
N PRO A 134 1.18 17.83 8.91
CA PRO A 134 2.41 17.29 9.49
C PRO A 134 2.11 16.07 10.37
N ALA A 135 3.18 15.33 10.67
CA ALA A 135 3.16 14.21 11.60
C ALA A 135 2.39 14.54 12.89
N GLY A 136 1.52 13.62 13.31
CA GLY A 136 0.73 13.76 14.55
C GLY A 136 -0.51 14.68 14.48
N THR A 137 -0.82 15.29 13.33
CA THR A 137 -2.09 16.03 13.14
C THR A 137 -3.20 15.17 12.52
N GLN A 138 -4.47 15.48 12.78
CA GLN A 138 -5.64 14.75 12.27
C GLN A 138 -6.30 15.42 11.05
N THR A 139 -5.53 15.89 10.08
CA THR A 139 -6.06 16.44 8.81
C THR A 139 -6.09 15.36 7.72
N GLY A 140 -6.90 14.33 7.94
CA GLY A 140 -7.11 13.23 7.00
C GLY A 140 -8.53 13.13 6.47
N ILE A 141 -8.68 12.61 5.26
CA ILE A 141 -9.97 12.20 4.68
C ILE A 141 -9.90 10.71 4.39
N ASP A 142 -10.82 9.96 5.00
CA ASP A 142 -11.06 8.55 4.71
C ASP A 142 -12.35 8.39 3.91
N VAL A 143 -12.29 7.64 2.80
CA VAL A 143 -13.45 7.33 1.96
C VAL A 143 -13.46 5.87 1.52
N VAL A 144 -14.64 5.24 1.62
CA VAL A 144 -14.87 3.88 1.09
C VAL A 144 -14.80 3.87 -0.43
N ILE A 145 -14.08 2.91 -1.01
CA ILE A 145 -14.08 2.64 -2.46
C ILE A 145 -15.34 1.85 -2.80
N SER A 146 -16.31 2.55 -3.40
CA SER A 146 -17.64 2.01 -3.68
C SER A 146 -17.63 1.03 -4.87
N GLY A 147 -18.59 0.10 -4.89
CA GLY A 147 -18.75 -0.89 -5.97
C GLY A 147 -17.95 -2.17 -5.78
N VAL A 148 -16.93 -2.17 -4.92
CA VAL A 148 -16.15 -3.37 -4.61
C VAL A 148 -16.93 -4.28 -3.65
N PRO A 149 -17.03 -5.59 -3.92
CA PRO A 149 -17.53 -6.56 -2.95
C PRO A 149 -16.72 -6.52 -1.65
N ARG A 150 -17.30 -7.06 -0.56
CA ARG A 150 -16.54 -7.25 0.68
C ARG A 150 -15.31 -8.12 0.42
N ILE A 151 -14.21 -7.79 1.08
CA ILE A 151 -12.95 -8.50 0.98
C ILE A 151 -13.16 -9.95 1.40
N THR A 152 -12.78 -10.86 0.52
CA THR A 152 -12.74 -12.29 0.80
C THR A 152 -11.31 -12.65 1.17
N LEU A 153 -11.11 -13.19 2.38
CA LEU A 153 -9.80 -13.64 2.84
C LEU A 153 -9.20 -14.66 1.86
N GLY A 154 -7.90 -14.56 1.62
CA GLY A 154 -7.18 -15.43 0.68
C GLY A 154 -7.44 -15.12 -0.81
N SER A 155 -8.25 -14.11 -1.14
CA SER A 155 -8.44 -13.65 -2.52
C SER A 155 -7.49 -12.52 -2.88
N TRP A 156 -6.94 -12.55 -4.08
CA TRP A 156 -6.04 -11.52 -4.60
C TRP A 156 -6.82 -10.36 -5.25
N TYR A 157 -6.42 -9.14 -4.89
CA TYR A 157 -6.93 -7.89 -5.45
C TYR A 157 -5.76 -7.08 -6.00
N SER A 158 -5.94 -6.42 -7.15
CA SER A 158 -4.95 -5.45 -7.64
C SER A 158 -5.39 -4.08 -7.19
N LEU A 159 -4.56 -3.38 -6.42
CA LEU A 159 -4.81 -2.02 -5.97
C LEU A 159 -4.01 -1.07 -6.85
N GLN A 160 -4.64 0.01 -7.31
CA GLN A 160 -3.97 1.07 -8.06
C GLN A 160 -4.30 2.43 -7.47
N LEU A 161 -3.26 3.19 -7.13
CA LEU A 161 -3.32 4.57 -6.65
C LEU A 161 -2.62 5.49 -7.65
N ASP A 162 -3.40 6.38 -8.25
CA ASP A 162 -2.87 7.50 -9.04
C ASP A 162 -3.00 8.79 -8.22
N ALA A 163 -1.92 9.56 -8.09
CA ALA A 163 -1.89 10.82 -7.35
C ALA A 163 -1.34 11.96 -8.20
N ASP A 164 -2.05 13.09 -8.22
CA ASP A 164 -1.56 14.39 -8.69
C ASP A 164 -1.38 15.29 -7.47
N THR A 165 -0.13 15.42 -7.02
CA THR A 165 0.25 16.20 -5.84
C THR A 165 0.31 17.70 -6.13
N THR A 166 0.18 18.12 -7.40
CA THR A 166 0.03 19.53 -7.75
C THR A 166 -1.40 19.99 -7.49
N SER A 167 -2.40 19.19 -7.88
CA SER A 167 -3.81 19.53 -7.73
C SER A 167 -4.49 18.91 -6.49
N GLY A 168 -3.82 18.01 -5.79
CA GLY A 168 -4.38 17.30 -4.63
C GLY A 168 -5.49 16.33 -5.03
N VAL A 169 -5.35 15.70 -6.21
CA VAL A 169 -6.32 14.75 -6.75
C VAL A 169 -5.77 13.34 -6.69
N PHE A 170 -6.55 12.44 -6.11
CA PHE A 170 -6.19 11.04 -5.87
C PHE A 170 -7.25 10.14 -6.48
N ASN A 171 -6.84 9.10 -7.18
CA ASN A 171 -7.72 8.09 -7.74
C ASN A 171 -7.28 6.71 -7.26
N ALA A 172 -8.14 6.05 -6.49
CA ALA A 172 -7.96 4.69 -6.04
C ALA A 172 -8.85 3.75 -6.86
N SER A 173 -8.29 2.66 -7.36
CA SER A 173 -9.00 1.62 -8.10
C SER A 173 -8.67 0.25 -7.53
N VAL A 174 -9.67 -0.62 -7.47
CA VAL A 174 -9.53 -2.01 -7.03
C VAL A 174 -10.00 -2.93 -8.14
N PHE A 175 -9.17 -3.89 -8.50
CA PHE A 175 -9.44 -4.89 -9.52
C PHE A 175 -9.43 -6.29 -8.92
N ASP A 176 -10.17 -7.20 -9.54
CA ASP A 176 -9.93 -8.63 -9.38
C ASP A 176 -8.58 -8.96 -10.03
N ALA A 177 -7.61 -9.43 -9.24
CA ALA A 177 -6.23 -9.60 -9.72
C ALA A 177 -6.08 -10.75 -10.73
N ALA A 178 -6.97 -11.75 -10.67
CA ALA A 178 -6.95 -12.89 -11.58
C ALA A 178 -7.37 -12.49 -13.00
N SER A 179 -8.50 -11.80 -13.12
CA SER A 179 -9.14 -11.42 -14.38
C SER A 179 -8.76 -10.03 -14.88
N GLY A 180 -8.26 -9.15 -14.01
CA GLY A 180 -8.03 -7.74 -14.31
C GLY A 180 -9.32 -6.90 -14.37
N THR A 181 -10.46 -7.44 -13.92
CA THR A 181 -11.74 -6.74 -13.94
C THR A 181 -11.76 -5.64 -12.89
N LEU A 182 -12.12 -4.40 -13.29
CA LEU A 182 -12.35 -3.32 -12.34
C LEU A 182 -13.57 -3.63 -11.46
N LEU A 183 -13.37 -3.70 -10.15
CA LEU A 183 -14.44 -3.92 -9.17
C LEU A 183 -15.02 -2.60 -8.69
N GLY A 184 -14.19 -1.58 -8.52
CA GLY A 184 -14.63 -0.26 -8.09
C GLY A 184 -13.48 0.74 -8.08
N SER A 185 -13.84 2.02 -8.07
CA SER A 185 -12.89 3.12 -8.01
C SER A 185 -13.45 4.31 -7.24
N ARG A 186 -12.57 5.17 -6.75
CA ARG A 186 -12.90 6.38 -6.02
C ARG A 186 -11.90 7.47 -6.33
N THR A 187 -12.40 8.61 -6.77
CA THR A 187 -11.60 9.83 -6.90
C THR A 187 -11.88 10.75 -5.71
N LEU A 188 -10.82 11.34 -5.16
CA LEU A 188 -10.86 12.35 -4.11
C LEU A 188 -10.08 13.57 -4.57
N SER A 189 -10.70 14.74 -4.49
CA SER A 189 -9.99 16.03 -4.52
C SER A 189 -9.92 16.54 -3.09
N PHE A 190 -8.71 16.69 -2.55
CA PHE A 190 -8.51 17.06 -1.16
C PHE A 190 -8.78 18.57 -0.94
N PRO A 191 -9.83 18.98 -0.21
CA PRO A 191 -10.11 20.39 0.01
C PRO A 191 -9.03 21.03 0.87
N GLY A 192 -8.51 22.18 0.44
CA GLY A 192 -7.44 22.88 1.15
C GLY A 192 -6.06 22.23 1.02
N TRP A 193 -5.86 21.43 -0.03
CA TRP A 193 -4.59 20.77 -0.34
C TRP A 193 -3.38 21.73 -0.27
N ASN A 194 -2.39 21.35 0.52
CA ASN A 194 -1.08 21.96 0.60
C ASN A 194 -0.04 21.02 -0.04
N PRO A 195 0.54 21.39 -1.21
CA PRO A 195 1.54 20.56 -1.89
C PRO A 195 2.79 20.26 -1.06
N ALA A 196 3.12 21.06 -0.04
CA ALA A 196 4.27 20.82 0.83
C ALA A 196 4.15 19.55 1.69
N PHE A 197 2.92 19.03 1.87
CA PHE A 197 2.67 17.74 2.53
C PHE A 197 2.30 16.64 1.50
N GLY A 198 2.67 16.85 0.24
CA GLY A 198 2.54 15.88 -0.84
C GLY A 198 3.87 15.64 -1.55
N GLU A 199 4.98 15.95 -0.87
CA GLU A 199 6.33 15.65 -1.34
C GLU A 199 6.68 14.19 -1.02
N PHE A 200 5.85 13.25 -1.51
CA PHE A 200 6.01 11.84 -1.20
C PHE A 200 7.38 11.33 -1.63
N ASP A 201 8.15 10.83 -0.67
CA ASP A 201 9.52 10.35 -0.81
C ASP A 201 9.65 8.85 -0.46
N ALA A 202 8.54 8.21 -0.11
CA ALA A 202 8.47 6.77 0.10
C ALA A 202 7.20 6.16 -0.52
N LEU A 203 7.31 4.89 -0.91
CA LEU A 203 6.17 4.01 -1.12
C LEU A 203 6.26 2.84 -0.14
N ALA A 204 5.11 2.30 0.26
CA ALA A 204 5.08 1.18 1.19
C ALA A 204 3.93 0.21 0.90
N ALA A 205 4.14 -1.01 1.38
CA ALA A 205 3.13 -2.02 1.59
C ALA A 205 3.19 -2.39 3.07
N PHE A 206 2.15 -2.05 3.83
CA PHE A 206 2.18 -2.05 5.28
C PHE A 206 0.79 -2.27 5.86
N ASP A 207 0.72 -2.72 7.11
CA ASP A 207 -0.50 -2.65 7.92
C ASP A 207 -0.55 -1.35 8.72
N GLY A 208 -1.58 -1.21 9.55
CA GLY A 208 -1.50 -0.26 10.63
C GLY A 208 -2.43 -0.64 11.76
N GLU A 209 -1.89 -0.60 12.96
CA GLU A 209 -2.65 -0.90 14.17
C GLU A 209 -3.06 0.44 14.80
N GLY A 210 -4.31 0.85 14.59
CA GLY A 210 -4.92 1.87 15.43
C GLY A 210 -4.90 1.37 16.88
N ASN A 211 -4.49 2.23 17.81
CA ASN A 211 -4.47 2.04 19.28
C ASN A 211 -4.55 0.56 19.71
N ALA A 212 -3.40 -0.10 19.82
CA ALA A 212 -3.16 -1.53 20.10
C ALA A 212 -3.86 -2.15 21.33
N ALA A 213 -4.75 -1.43 22.01
CA ALA A 213 -5.53 -1.92 23.12
C ALA A 213 -6.59 -2.94 22.67
N GLY A 214 -6.45 -4.17 23.15
CA GLY A 214 -7.54 -5.16 23.21
C GLY A 214 -7.51 -6.28 22.17
N GLY A 215 -6.50 -6.33 21.30
CA GLY A 215 -6.31 -7.44 20.35
C GLY A 215 -5.36 -8.53 20.85
N THR A 216 -5.44 -9.70 20.22
CA THR A 216 -4.50 -10.83 20.35
C THR A 216 -3.84 -11.21 19.02
N HIS A 217 -4.40 -10.77 17.90
CA HIS A 217 -3.94 -11.05 16.55
C HIS A 217 -3.90 -9.75 15.73
N GLY A 218 -2.76 -9.49 15.11
CA GLY A 218 -2.55 -8.39 14.18
C GLY A 218 -3.09 -8.70 12.78
N GLY A 219 -2.91 -7.73 11.90
CA GLY A 219 -3.15 -7.87 10.48
C GLY A 219 -2.18 -8.82 9.79
N VAL A 220 -2.67 -9.63 8.83
CA VAL A 220 -1.78 -10.35 7.91
C VAL A 220 -2.23 -10.12 6.47
N SER A 221 -1.31 -9.64 5.66
CA SER A 221 -1.48 -9.46 4.22
C SER A 221 -0.24 -9.90 3.46
N THR A 222 -0.47 -10.31 2.21
CA THR A 222 0.55 -10.75 1.28
C THR A 222 0.52 -9.87 0.03
N TYR A 223 1.67 -9.49 -0.47
CA TYR A 223 1.85 -8.52 -1.54
C TYR A 223 2.74 -9.06 -2.67
N ASP A 224 2.38 -8.72 -3.92
CA ASP A 224 3.07 -9.18 -5.13
C ASP A 224 2.92 -8.16 -6.29
N ASN A 225 3.67 -8.32 -7.38
CA ASN A 225 3.55 -7.59 -8.64
C ASN A 225 3.50 -6.07 -8.49
N LEU A 226 4.47 -5.48 -7.78
CA LEU A 226 4.57 -4.04 -7.65
C LEU A 226 4.97 -3.38 -8.97
N SER A 227 4.28 -2.28 -9.31
CA SER A 227 4.69 -1.34 -10.33
C SER A 227 4.46 0.09 -9.85
N TYR A 228 5.52 0.88 -9.82
CA TYR A 228 5.51 2.29 -9.53
C TYR A 228 6.10 3.06 -10.70
N ILE A 229 5.35 4.07 -11.18
CA ILE A 229 5.75 4.95 -12.26
C ILE A 229 5.59 6.40 -11.79
N PRO A 230 6.71 7.14 -11.62
CA PRO A 230 6.63 8.56 -11.47
C PRO A 230 6.41 9.19 -12.85
N ALA A 231 5.36 9.98 -13.03
CA ALA A 231 5.12 10.71 -14.26
C ALA A 231 5.49 12.20 -14.09
N PRO A 232 5.91 12.90 -15.16
CA PRO A 232 5.79 14.35 -15.22
C PRO A 232 4.31 14.74 -15.38
N ALA A 233 3.90 15.90 -14.83
CA ALA A 233 2.53 16.42 -14.68
C ALA A 233 1.62 16.50 -15.94
N THR A 234 2.00 15.88 -17.06
CA THR A 234 1.26 15.87 -18.32
C THR A 234 1.01 14.45 -18.79
N MET A 235 0.19 13.70 -18.06
CA MET A 235 -0.55 12.60 -18.68
C MET A 235 -2.01 13.06 -18.81
N PRO A 236 -2.54 13.28 -20.04
CA PRO A 236 -3.98 13.34 -20.18
C PRO A 236 -4.52 12.02 -19.62
N PHE A 237 -5.65 12.05 -18.90
CA PHE A 237 -6.42 10.89 -18.50
C PHE A 237 -6.93 10.14 -19.76
N ALA A 238 -6.01 9.58 -20.54
CA ALA A 238 -6.30 8.53 -21.46
C ALA A 238 -6.51 7.32 -20.57
N VAL A 239 -7.73 6.79 -20.60
CA VAL A 239 -8.09 5.45 -20.16
C VAL A 239 -6.87 4.56 -20.37
N VAL A 240 -6.23 4.14 -19.27
CA VAL A 240 -5.15 3.15 -19.31
C VAL A 240 -5.83 1.89 -19.83
N ALA A 241 -5.79 1.71 -21.15
CA ALA A 241 -5.92 0.41 -21.75
C ALA A 241 -4.89 -0.44 -21.03
N ALA A 242 -5.36 -1.49 -20.36
CA ALA A 242 -4.55 -2.44 -19.63
C ALA A 242 -3.23 -2.62 -20.38
N ILE A 243 -2.13 -2.14 -19.81
CA ILE A 243 -0.83 -2.66 -20.20
C ILE A 243 -0.96 -4.12 -19.83
N ALA A 244 -1.23 -4.94 -20.85
CA ALA A 244 -1.11 -6.37 -20.77
C ALA A 244 0.37 -6.58 -20.47
N PHE A 245 0.71 -6.61 -19.18
CA PHE A 245 1.91 -7.29 -18.75
C PHE A 245 1.83 -8.63 -19.42
N ALA A 246 2.77 -8.87 -20.34
CA ALA A 246 2.98 -10.19 -20.89
C ALA A 246 3.41 -11.03 -19.68
N ARG A 247 2.42 -11.59 -18.96
CA ARG A 247 2.62 -12.64 -17.97
C ARG A 247 3.44 -13.68 -18.71
N ARG A 248 4.73 -13.75 -18.38
CA ARG A 248 5.60 -14.79 -18.91
C ARG A 248 5.03 -16.08 -18.36
N ARG A 249 4.23 -16.77 -19.18
CA ARG A 249 3.95 -18.19 -19.01
C ARG A 249 5.31 -18.87 -18.95
N ARG A 250 5.77 -19.21 -17.75
CA ARG A 250 6.80 -20.22 -17.56
C ARG A 250 6.11 -21.56 -17.37
#